data_AF-A0A662G3G2-F1
#
_entry.id   AF-A0A662G3G2-F1
#
_cell.length_a   1.000
_cell.length_b   1.000
_cell.length_c   1.000
_cell.angle_alpha   90.00
_cell.angle_beta   90.00
_cell.angle_gamma   90.00
#
_symmetry.space_group_name_H-M   'P 1'
#
loop_
_entity.id
_entity.type
_entity.pdbx_description
1 polymer ?
#
loop_
_entity_poly.entity_id
_entity_poly.type
_entity_poly.pdbx_seq_one_letter_code
_entity_poly.pdbx_strand_id
1 'polypeptide(L)'
;MRKVVRVNSSLENGYMVTLTWIEAKETVRTWLESKIKCTRGMVVSIKAKQFFNWLGKSSFSAVEAHIFWRLVEEVAPQLGLKPIHDIESSAKRVGGGRRKLFLIGDRVSA
;
A
#
# COMPACT_ATOMS: atom_id res chain seq x y z
N MET A 1 24.30 21.79 8.33
CA MET A 1 24.27 20.57 9.17
C MET A 1 22.81 20.24 9.49
N ARG A 2 22.21 19.21 8.87
CA ARG A 2 20.83 18.80 9.17
C ARG A 2 20.88 17.69 10.22
N LYS A 3 20.24 17.91 11.37
CA LYS A 3 20.10 16.95 12.47
C LYS A 3 19.39 15.69 11.95
N VAL A 4 20.11 14.57 11.95
CA VAL A 4 19.53 13.24 11.79
C VAL A 4 18.80 12.92 13.09
N VAL A 5 17.47 13.05 13.07
CA VAL A 5 16.62 12.59 14.18
C VAL A 5 16.59 11.07 14.12
N ARG A 6 17.33 10.46 15.05
CA ARG A 6 17.36 9.02 15.29
C ARG A 6 16.03 8.65 15.95
N VAL A 7 15.07 8.17 15.16
CA VAL A 7 13.82 7.63 15.70
C VAL A 7 14.11 6.27 16.31
N ASN A 8 13.84 6.15 17.61
CA ASN A 8 14.04 4.94 18.41
C ASN A 8 13.20 3.77 17.88
N SER A 9 13.89 2.68 17.59
CA SER A 9 13.36 1.38 17.19
C SER A 9 12.85 0.62 18.41
N SER A 10 11.61 0.84 18.83
CA SER A 10 10.90 -0.10 19.70
C SER A 10 9.40 0.17 19.71
N LEU A 11 8.69 -0.31 18.68
CA LEU A 11 7.24 -0.46 18.64
C LEU A 11 6.91 -1.54 17.59
N GLU A 12 7.51 -2.72 17.80
CA GLU A 12 7.02 -3.96 17.22
C GLU A 12 5.72 -4.32 17.92
N ASN A 13 4.60 -3.75 17.49
CA ASN A 13 3.25 -4.34 17.51
C ASN A 13 2.22 -3.30 17.06
N GLY A 14 1.59 -3.53 15.91
CA GLY A 14 0.29 -2.91 15.59
C GLY A 14 0.24 -1.46 15.10
N TYR A 15 1.28 -0.90 14.46
CA TYR A 15 1.25 0.48 13.92
C TYR A 15 -0.05 0.87 13.17
N MET A 16 -0.66 -0.01 12.36
CA MET A 16 -1.94 0.28 11.69
C MET A 16 -3.17 0.21 12.60
N VAL A 17 -3.08 -0.47 13.74
CA VAL A 17 -4.13 -0.56 14.76
C VAL A 17 -4.07 0.64 15.70
N THR A 18 -2.90 1.27 15.86
CA THR A 18 -2.70 2.45 16.70
C THR A 18 -2.94 3.77 15.98
N LEU A 19 -2.82 3.81 14.65
CA LEU A 19 -3.14 4.99 13.86
C LEU A 19 -4.66 5.22 13.84
N THR A 20 -5.06 6.49 13.88
CA THR A 20 -6.45 6.83 13.55
C THR A 20 -6.75 6.44 12.11
N TRP A 21 -8.02 6.18 11.79
CA TRP A 21 -8.44 5.83 10.43
C TRP A 21 -7.98 6.87 9.39
N ILE A 22 -7.99 8.15 9.77
CA ILE A 22 -7.56 9.28 8.93
C ILE A 22 -6.07 9.19 8.62
N GLU A 23 -5.22 9.05 9.64
CA GLU A 23 -3.77 8.95 9.47
C GLU A 23 -3.38 7.70 8.66
N ALA A 24 -4.07 6.58 8.90
CA ALA A 24 -3.85 5.36 8.14
C ALA A 24 -4.20 5.56 6.66
N LYS A 25 -5.30 6.26 6.36
CA LYS A 25 -5.73 6.58 4.99
C LYS A 25 -4.73 7.50 4.29
N GLU A 26 -4.25 8.54 4.97
CA GLU A 26 -3.22 9.45 4.42
C GLU A 26 -1.90 8.71 4.17
N THR A 27 -1.48 7.85 5.09
CA THR A 27 -0.27 7.04 4.95
C THR A 27 -0.35 6.14 3.71
N VAL A 28 -1.49 5.46 3.51
CA VAL A 28 -1.73 4.63 2.31
C VAL A 28 -1.73 5.49 1.04
N ARG A 29 -2.34 6.68 1.08
CA ARG A 29 -2.34 7.63 -0.05
C ARG A 29 -0.93 8.02 -0.45
N THR A 30 -0.11 8.52 0.49
CA THR A 30 1.26 8.94 0.23
C THR A 30 2.10 7.80 -0.37
N TRP A 31 1.92 6.58 0.14
CA TRP A 31 2.61 5.42 -0.40
C TRP A 31 2.15 5.08 -1.84
N LEU A 32 0.84 5.10 -2.11
CA LEU A 32 0.30 4.86 -3.46
C LEU A 32 0.78 5.92 -4.46
N GLU A 33 0.78 7.21 -4.09
CA GLU A 33 1.30 8.29 -4.94
C GLU A 33 2.79 8.09 -5.26
N SER A 34 3.60 7.70 -4.28
CA SER A 34 5.00 7.34 -4.49
C SER A 34 5.15 6.19 -5.49
N LYS A 35 4.31 5.15 -5.37
CA LYS A 35 4.28 4.03 -6.32
C LYS A 35 3.90 4.47 -7.72
N ILE A 36 2.92 5.37 -7.88
CA ILE A 36 2.52 5.94 -9.17
C ILE A 36 3.69 6.72 -9.79
N LYS A 37 4.31 7.62 -9.02
CA LYS A 37 5.45 8.44 -9.48
C LYS A 37 6.63 7.59 -9.95
N CYS A 38 6.93 6.49 -9.24
CA CYS A 38 8.01 5.58 -9.61
C CYS A 38 7.64 4.59 -10.73
N THR A 39 6.36 4.46 -11.08
CA THR A 39 5.92 3.54 -12.14
C THR A 39 6.07 4.22 -13.50
N ARG A 40 6.94 3.66 -14.35
CA ARG A 40 7.14 4.14 -15.74
C ARG A 40 6.05 3.69 -16.71
N GLY A 41 5.27 2.66 -16.36
CA GLY A 41 4.18 2.12 -17.19
C GLY A 41 2.79 2.67 -16.84
N MET A 42 1.77 2.03 -17.41
CA MET A 42 0.34 2.31 -17.15
C MET A 42 -0.24 1.45 -16.02
N VAL A 43 0.49 0.43 -15.56
CA VAL A 43 0.03 -0.52 -14.54
C VAL A 43 0.90 -0.42 -13.30
N VAL A 44 0.29 -0.21 -12.14
CA VAL A 44 0.95 -0.29 -10.83
C VAL A 44 0.60 -1.60 -10.15
N SER A 45 1.62 -2.30 -9.64
CA SER A 45 1.44 -3.49 -8.82
C SER A 45 1.57 -3.15 -7.34
N ILE A 46 0.52 -3.47 -6.59
CA ILE A 46 0.41 -3.26 -5.15
C ILE A 46 0.53 -4.59 -4.42
N LYS A 47 1.39 -4.62 -3.40
CA LYS A 47 1.61 -5.77 -2.50
C LYS A 47 1.66 -5.27 -1.07
N ALA A 48 0.90 -5.89 -0.16
CA ALA A 48 0.90 -5.52 1.26
C ALA A 48 2.31 -5.54 1.87
N LYS A 49 3.10 -6.58 1.58
CA LYS A 49 4.50 -6.68 2.04
C LYS A 49 5.36 -5.47 1.65
N GLN A 50 5.15 -4.88 0.46
CA GLN A 50 5.93 -3.70 0.06
C GLN A 50 5.54 -2.45 0.85
N PHE A 51 4.27 -2.32 1.22
CA PHE A 51 3.79 -1.24 2.07
C PHE A 51 4.37 -1.35 3.48
N PHE A 52 4.26 -2.53 4.10
CA PHE A 52 4.79 -2.73 5.46
C PHE A 52 6.31 -2.62 5.52
N ASN A 53 7.03 -3.12 4.50
CA ASN A 53 8.47 -2.90 4.39
C ASN A 53 8.81 -1.41 4.26
N TRP A 54 8.01 -0.63 3.52
CA TRP A 54 8.21 0.83 3.39
C TRP A 54 7.98 1.57 4.71
N LEU A 55 7.08 1.08 5.56
CA LEU A 55 6.91 1.54 6.94
C LEU A 55 8.02 1.05 7.90
N GLY A 56 9.00 0.28 7.41
CA GLY A 56 10.07 -0.28 8.24
C GLY A 56 9.69 -1.55 9.00
N LYS A 57 8.55 -2.19 8.68
CA LYS A 57 8.10 -3.43 9.32
C LYS A 57 8.50 -4.65 8.49
N SER A 58 9.18 -5.59 9.12
CA SER A 58 9.60 -6.88 8.51
C SER A 58 8.44 -7.89 8.42
N SER A 59 7.42 -7.74 9.26
CA SER A 59 6.25 -8.60 9.36
C SER A 59 4.96 -7.79 9.60
N PHE A 60 3.82 -8.41 9.31
CA PHE A 60 2.49 -7.85 9.54
C PHE A 60 1.46 -8.98 9.73
N SER A 61 0.42 -8.69 10.51
CA SER A 61 -0.68 -9.61 10.80
C SER A 61 -1.73 -9.65 9.67
N ALA A 62 -2.58 -10.68 9.69
CA ALA A 62 -3.72 -10.77 8.76
C ALA A 62 -4.71 -9.60 8.93
N VAL A 63 -4.86 -9.08 10.15
CA VAL A 63 -5.72 -7.93 10.46
C VAL A 63 -5.15 -6.66 9.83
N GLU A 64 -3.86 -6.40 10.00
CA GLU A 64 -3.20 -5.25 9.38
C GLU A 64 -3.29 -5.32 7.85
N ALA A 65 -3.09 -6.52 7.27
CA ALA A 65 -3.29 -6.72 5.84
C ALA A 65 -4.72 -6.43 5.40
N HIS A 66 -5.73 -6.85 6.17
CA HIS A 66 -7.13 -6.58 5.88
C HIS A 66 -7.44 -5.08 5.89
N ILE A 67 -6.98 -4.35 6.92
CA ILE A 67 -7.14 -2.90 7.02
C ILE A 67 -6.45 -2.20 5.84
N PHE A 68 -5.22 -2.60 5.52
CA PHE A 68 -4.49 -2.07 4.36
C PHE A 68 -5.28 -2.22 3.06
N TRP A 69 -5.83 -3.41 2.77
CA TRP A 69 -6.59 -3.61 1.53
C TRP A 69 -7.88 -2.79 1.48
N ARG A 70 -8.57 -2.64 2.61
CA ARG A 70 -9.77 -1.80 2.70
C ARG A 70 -9.42 -0.33 2.41
N LEU A 71 -8.32 0.18 2.97
CA LEU A 71 -7.85 1.55 2.70
C LEU A 71 -7.42 1.72 1.23
N VAL A 72 -6.74 0.73 0.65
CA VAL A 72 -6.37 0.78 -0.78
C VAL A 72 -7.61 0.83 -1.66
N GLU A 73 -8.66 0.06 -1.36
CA GLU A 73 -9.93 0.09 -2.11
C GLU A 73 -10.62 1.45 -2.03
N GLU A 74 -10.52 2.15 -0.89
CA GLU A 74 -11.09 3.48 -0.71
C GLU A 74 -10.27 4.59 -1.40
N VAL A 75 -8.94 4.50 -1.33
CA VAL A 75 -8.02 5.54 -1.81
C VAL A 75 -7.69 5.41 -3.29
N ALA A 76 -7.56 4.19 -3.82
CA ALA A 76 -7.16 3.96 -5.20
C ALA A 76 -8.03 4.71 -6.23
N PRO A 77 -9.38 4.69 -6.15
CA PRO A 77 -10.22 5.43 -7.09
C PRO A 77 -10.00 6.94 -7.05
N GLN A 78 -9.69 7.51 -5.87
CA GLN A 78 -9.40 8.94 -5.71
C GLN A 78 -8.09 9.36 -6.39
N LEU A 79 -7.17 8.41 -6.60
CA LEU A 79 -5.91 8.61 -7.30
C LEU A 79 -6.00 8.22 -8.78
N GLY A 80 -7.21 8.03 -9.32
CA GLY A 80 -7.43 7.58 -10.69
C GLY A 80 -6.99 6.14 -10.95
N LEU A 81 -6.73 5.34 -9.91
CA LEU A 81 -6.34 3.94 -10.05
C LEU A 81 -7.58 3.06 -10.26
N LYS A 82 -7.61 2.31 -11.37
CA LYS A 82 -8.69 1.36 -11.68
C LYS A 82 -8.22 -0.08 -11.47
N PRO A 83 -8.91 -0.90 -10.66
CA PRO A 83 -8.52 -2.29 -10.45
C PRO A 83 -8.59 -3.08 -11.77
N ILE A 84 -7.55 -3.87 -12.05
CA ILE A 84 -7.58 -4.86 -13.13
C ILE A 84 -8.16 -6.14 -12.51
N HIS A 85 -9.44 -6.41 -12.80
CA HIS A 85 -10.14 -7.57 -12.27
C HIS A 85 -9.71 -8.91 -12.91
N ASP A 86 -9.01 -8.86 -14.05
CA ASP A 86 -8.84 -10.04 -14.92
C ASP A 86 -7.54 -10.84 -14.74
N ILE A 87 -6.66 -10.45 -13.81
CA ILE A 87 -5.48 -11.28 -13.51
C ILE A 87 -5.70 -11.93 -12.15
N GLU A 88 -6.60 -12.92 -12.19
CA GLU A 88 -6.62 -14.06 -11.28
C GLU A 88 -5.32 -14.86 -11.45
N SER A 89 -4.17 -14.25 -11.15
CA SER A 89 -2.92 -14.99 -10.99
C SER A 89 -3.00 -15.77 -9.69
N SER A 90 -3.66 -16.93 -9.76
CA SER A 90 -3.13 -18.22 -9.26
C SER A 90 -2.48 -18.22 -7.86
N ALA A 91 -2.99 -17.42 -6.92
CA ALA A 91 -2.52 -17.40 -5.54
C ALA A 91 -3.68 -17.53 -4.56
N LYS A 92 -4.47 -18.61 -4.71
CA LYS A 92 -5.03 -19.31 -3.55
C LYS A 92 -3.86 -19.86 -2.73
N ARG A 93 -3.23 -19.03 -1.90
CA ARG A 93 -2.42 -19.52 -0.77
C ARG A 93 -2.71 -18.68 0.46
N VAL A 94 -3.27 -19.40 1.43
CA VAL A 94 -3.37 -19.09 2.85
C VAL A 94 -2.15 -18.26 3.30
N GLY A 95 -2.41 -17.07 3.85
CA GLY A 95 -1.38 -16.23 4.48
C GLY A 95 -0.70 -15.19 3.57
N GLY A 96 -1.18 -13.95 3.62
CA GLY A 96 -0.25 -12.79 3.64
C GLY A 96 0.13 -12.08 2.33
N GLY A 97 -0.40 -12.43 1.15
CA GLY A 97 0.19 -11.90 -0.10
C GLY A 97 -0.75 -11.56 -1.24
N ARG A 98 -1.92 -10.96 -1.01
CA ARG A 98 -2.74 -10.44 -2.12
C ARG A 98 -1.89 -9.46 -2.96
N ARG A 99 -1.88 -9.63 -4.27
CA ARG A 99 -1.30 -8.69 -5.23
C ARG A 99 -2.47 -8.11 -6.01
N LYS A 100 -2.63 -6.79 -6.01
CA LYS A 100 -3.59 -6.12 -6.88
C LYS A 100 -2.85 -5.32 -7.92
N LEU A 101 -3.32 -5.39 -9.15
CA LEU A 101 -2.86 -4.57 -10.25
C LEU A 101 -3.88 -3.46 -10.47
N PHE A 102 -3.40 -2.26 -10.69
CA PHE A 102 -4.24 -1.11 -11.01
C PHE A 102 -3.73 -0.42 -12.27
N LEU A 103 -4.64 0.01 -13.14
CA LEU A 103 -4.37 0.94 -14.22
C LEU A 103 -4.32 2.36 -13.68
N ILE A 104 -3.33 3.13 -14.10
CA ILE A 104 -3.19 4.55 -13.78
C ILE A 104 -4.05 5.33 -14.77
N GLY A 105 -5.26 5.73 -14.35
CA GLY A 105 -6.26 6.38 -15.19
C GLY A 105 -5.78 7.66 -15.86
N ASP A 106 -4.92 8.44 -15.19
CA ASP A 106 -4.29 9.65 -15.74
C ASP A 106 -3.45 9.40 -17.01
N ARG A 107 -3.03 8.15 -17.25
CA ARG A 107 -2.21 7.76 -18.42
C ARG A 107 -2.99 6.98 -19.48
N VAL A 108 -4.29 6.78 -19.28
CA VAL A 108 -5.16 6.03 -20.23
C VAL A 108 -5.71 6.93 -21.34
N SER A 109 -5.51 8.25 -21.25
CA SER A 109 -5.83 9.20 -22.33
C SER A 109 -4.56 9.62 -23.07
N ALA A 110 -4.14 8.82 -24.05
CA ALA A 110 -3.20 9.21 -25.10
C ALA A 110 -3.60 8.53 -26.41
#